data_AF-A0A0F9KVU9-F1
#
_entry.id   AF-A0A0F9KVU9-F1
#
_cell.length_a   1.000
_cell.length_b   1.000
_cell.length_c   1.000
_cell.angle_alpha   90.00
_cell.angle_beta   90.00
_cell.angle_gamma   90.00
#
_symmetry.space_group_name_H-M   'P 1'
#
loop_
_entity.id
_entity.type
_entity.pdbx_description
1 polymer ?
#
loop_
_entity_poly.entity_id
_entity_poly.type
_entity_poly.pdbx_seq_one_letter_code
_entity_poly.pdbx_strand_id
1 'polypeptide(L)'
;MAEKKVIMHRAEGARGKAHWQQDWMKKVLSNGHCSFAKLLFMRIASFGDRGCWMTNETLCEEFNRSESTIRRAITSLWSAGDLIITGWDGHGRKMYVTGDPRVRDKLNQGCKEAIATGKVQTSDQYLAKIRLRGSGATVEN
;
A
#
# COMPACT_ATOMS: atom_id res chain seq x y z
N MET A 1 7.30 -26.97 29.38
CA MET A 1 7.70 -26.25 28.16
C MET A 1 7.00 -24.90 28.17
N ALA A 2 7.72 -23.81 28.44
CA ALA A 2 7.11 -22.48 28.58
C ALA A 2 6.87 -21.87 27.19
N GLU A 3 5.62 -21.51 26.91
CA GLU A 3 5.22 -20.80 25.70
C GLU A 3 5.96 -19.45 25.61
N LYS A 4 6.77 -19.28 24.56
CA LYS A 4 7.36 -18.00 24.21
C LYS A 4 6.25 -17.07 23.73
N LYS A 5 5.75 -16.21 24.64
CA LYS A 5 4.96 -15.03 24.27
C LYS A 5 5.72 -14.22 23.22
N VAL A 6 5.22 -14.22 22.00
CA VAL A 6 5.69 -13.33 20.93
C VAL A 6 5.30 -11.91 21.36
N ILE A 7 6.29 -11.16 21.86
CA ILE A 7 6.13 -9.73 22.12
C ILE A 7 6.01 -9.06 20.75
N MET A 8 4.79 -8.73 20.34
CA MET A 8 4.57 -7.86 19.19
C MET A 8 5.18 -6.50 19.56
N HIS A 9 6.30 -6.16 18.92
CA HIS A 9 6.84 -4.80 18.96
C HIS A 9 5.77 -3.88 18.36
N ARG A 10 4.99 -3.24 19.23
CA ARG A 10 4.04 -2.20 18.86
C ARG A 10 4.89 -1.10 18.23
N ALA A 11 4.79 -0.93 16.91
CA ALA A 11 5.49 0.13 16.19
C ALA A 11 5.35 1.43 16.98
N GLU A 12 6.48 1.99 17.40
CA GLU A 12 6.57 3.28 18.08
C GLU A 12 6.20 4.40 17.09
N GLY A 13 4.94 4.42 16.67
CA GLY A 13 4.31 5.67 16.25
C GLY A 13 4.16 6.49 17.52
N ALA A 14 4.98 7.54 17.65
CA ALA A 14 4.94 8.51 18.74
C ALA A 14 3.49 8.73 19.22
N ARG A 15 3.19 8.28 20.45
CA ARG A 15 1.87 8.45 21.08
C ARG A 15 1.52 9.94 21.02
N GLY A 16 0.59 10.32 20.15
CA GLY A 16 0.03 11.68 20.08
C GLY A 16 0.25 12.49 18.79
N LYS A 17 1.09 12.06 17.83
CA LYS A 17 1.18 12.77 16.53
C LYS A 17 0.13 12.26 15.57
N ALA A 18 -0.70 13.17 15.06
CA ALA A 18 -1.69 12.84 14.04
C ALA A 18 -1.01 12.28 12.76
N HIS A 19 -1.70 11.42 12.02
CA HIS A 19 -1.15 10.75 10.83
C HIS A 19 -0.52 11.73 9.82
N TRP A 20 -1.10 12.93 9.67
CA TRP A 20 -0.59 13.97 8.77
C TRP A 20 0.74 14.61 9.21
N GLN A 21 1.14 14.45 10.47
CA GLN A 21 2.36 15.02 11.03
C GLN A 21 3.56 14.08 10.94
N GLN A 22 3.37 12.84 10.50
CA GLN A 22 4.43 11.85 10.37
C GLN A 22 5.35 12.20 9.19
N ASP A 23 6.66 11.97 9.34
CA ASP A 23 7.66 12.46 8.37
C ASP A 23 7.48 11.84 6.98
N TRP A 24 7.08 10.57 6.92
CA TRP A 24 6.76 9.91 5.65
C TRP A 24 5.55 10.53 4.95
N MET A 25 4.55 11.00 5.70
CA MET A 25 3.39 11.68 5.13
C MET A 25 3.79 13.06 4.62
N LYS A 26 4.55 13.82 5.44
CA LYS A 26 5.06 15.15 5.06
C LYS A 26 5.88 15.08 3.78
N LYS A 27 6.74 14.08 3.63
CA LYS A 27 7.53 13.86 2.41
C LYS A 27 6.64 13.81 1.18
N VAL A 28 5.62 12.95 1.17
CA VAL A 28 4.70 12.81 0.02
C VAL A 28 3.86 14.06 -0.21
N LEU A 29 3.42 14.73 0.86
CA LEU A 29 2.68 15.99 0.76
C LEU A 29 3.54 17.15 0.25
N SER A 30 4.86 17.12 0.48
CA SER A 30 5.83 18.12 -0.03
C SER A 30 6.36 17.83 -1.43
N ASN A 31 6.22 16.59 -1.93
CA ASN A 31 6.67 16.19 -3.26
C ASN A 31 5.89 16.88 -4.40
N GLY A 32 6.40 16.75 -5.63
CA GLY A 32 5.82 17.30 -6.87
C GLY A 32 4.53 16.64 -7.36
N HIS A 33 3.82 15.87 -6.53
CA HIS A 33 2.51 15.32 -6.89
C HIS A 33 1.46 16.43 -7.00
N CYS A 34 0.48 16.25 -7.89
CA CYS A 34 -0.68 17.13 -7.94
C CYS A 34 -1.51 17.01 -6.65
N SER A 35 -2.28 18.05 -6.33
CA SER A 35 -3.09 18.10 -5.10
C SER A 35 -4.04 16.91 -4.98
N PHE A 36 -4.57 16.43 -6.10
CA PHE A 36 -5.46 15.26 -6.10
C PHE A 36 -4.75 13.96 -5.69
N ALA A 37 -3.55 13.70 -6.22
CA ALA A 37 -2.77 12.54 -5.82
C ALA A 37 -2.41 12.59 -4.33
N LYS A 38 -2.13 13.76 -3.78
CA LYS A 38 -1.91 13.94 -2.33
C LYS A 38 -3.15 13.61 -1.50
N LEU A 39 -4.34 14.04 -1.93
CA LEU A 39 -5.60 13.69 -1.28
C LEU A 39 -5.87 12.17 -1.34
N LEU A 40 -5.67 11.57 -2.51
CA LEU A 40 -5.82 10.13 -2.68
C LEU A 40 -4.83 9.35 -1.80
N PHE A 41 -3.59 9.80 -1.71
CA PHE A 41 -2.58 9.22 -0.83
C PHE A 41 -3.01 9.27 0.65
N MET A 42 -3.48 10.42 1.13
CA MET A 42 -3.99 10.57 2.49
C MET A 42 -5.17 9.63 2.75
N ARG A 43 -6.06 9.48 1.77
CA ARG A 43 -7.19 8.55 1.86
C ARG A 43 -6.71 7.11 1.96
N ILE A 44 -5.78 6.68 1.12
CA ILE A 44 -5.18 5.33 1.20
C ILE A 44 -4.48 5.12 2.55
N ALA A 45 -3.73 6.13 3.04
CA ALA A 45 -3.03 6.08 4.32
C ALA A 45 -3.97 5.85 5.52
N SER A 46 -5.21 6.35 5.44
CA SER A 46 -6.20 6.20 6.51
C SER A 46 -6.56 4.74 6.83
N PHE A 47 -6.35 3.82 5.88
CA PHE A 47 -6.57 2.39 6.08
C PHE A 47 -5.44 1.68 6.84
N GLY A 48 -4.25 2.29 6.91
CA GLY A 48 -3.08 1.73 7.60
C GLY A 48 -2.69 0.33 7.11
N ASP A 49 -2.46 -0.57 8.05
CA ASP A 49 -2.04 -1.96 7.83
C ASP A 49 -3.13 -2.87 7.23
N ARG A 50 -4.39 -2.45 7.27
CA ARG A 50 -5.50 -3.18 6.62
C ARG A 50 -5.49 -3.02 5.09
N GLY A 51 -4.81 -1.99 4.60
CA GLY A 51 -4.76 -1.63 3.19
C GLY A 51 -6.09 -1.11 2.65
N CYS A 52 -6.02 -0.13 1.75
CA CYS A 52 -7.19 0.39 1.06
C CYS A 52 -7.70 -0.67 0.08
N TRP A 53 -8.94 -1.11 0.27
CA TRP A 53 -9.60 -2.14 -0.54
C TRP A 53 -10.42 -1.57 -1.70
N MET A 54 -10.60 -0.25 -1.74
CA MET A 54 -11.47 0.41 -2.70
C MET A 54 -10.99 0.14 -4.13
N THR A 55 -11.93 -0.19 -5.03
CA THR A 55 -11.68 -0.33 -6.46
C THR A 55 -11.54 1.04 -7.10
N ASN A 56 -11.13 1.10 -8.38
CA ASN A 56 -11.10 2.38 -9.08
C ASN A 56 -12.51 2.99 -9.14
N GLU A 57 -13.53 2.17 -9.36
CA GLU A 57 -14.94 2.57 -9.36
C GLU A 57 -15.35 3.22 -8.03
N THR A 58 -15.09 2.57 -6.88
CA THR A 58 -15.43 3.16 -5.58
C THR A 58 -14.68 4.48 -5.32
N LEU A 59 -13.44 4.59 -5.79
CA LEU A 59 -12.68 5.85 -5.71
C LEU A 59 -13.23 6.93 -6.65
N CYS A 60 -13.75 6.54 -7.83
CA CYS A 60 -14.40 7.48 -8.74
C CYS A 60 -15.64 8.09 -8.09
N GLU A 61 -16.46 7.26 -7.44
CA GLU A 61 -17.65 7.68 -6.70
C GLU A 61 -17.28 8.57 -5.51
N GLU A 62 -16.35 8.14 -4.65
CA GLU A 62 -15.99 8.88 -3.44
C GLU A 62 -15.41 10.27 -3.76
N PHE A 63 -14.57 10.36 -4.79
CA PHE A 63 -13.93 11.63 -5.16
C PHE A 63 -14.67 12.42 -6.23
N ASN A 64 -15.75 11.87 -6.78
CA ASN A 64 -16.46 12.40 -7.95
C ASN A 64 -15.48 12.76 -9.10
N ARG A 65 -14.66 11.77 -9.49
CA ARG A 65 -13.63 11.91 -10.53
C ARG A 65 -13.70 10.78 -11.55
N SER A 66 -13.23 11.07 -12.76
CA SER A 66 -13.13 10.05 -13.81
C SER A 66 -12.12 8.96 -13.44
N GLU A 67 -12.34 7.76 -13.96
CA GLU A 67 -11.42 6.64 -13.78
C GLU A 67 -10.01 6.96 -14.29
N SER A 68 -9.91 7.72 -15.39
CA SER A 68 -8.61 8.17 -15.93
C SER A 68 -7.83 9.03 -14.93
N THR A 69 -8.53 9.88 -14.17
CA THR A 69 -7.94 10.72 -13.12
C THR A 69 -7.48 9.88 -11.95
N ILE A 70 -8.31 8.92 -11.50
CA ILE A 70 -7.96 7.97 -10.43
C ILE A 70 -6.71 7.18 -10.82
N ARG A 71 -6.71 6.55 -12.00
CA ARG A 71 -5.59 5.76 -12.52
C ARG A 71 -4.31 6.58 -12.59
N ARG A 72 -4.35 7.79 -13.18
CA ARG A 72 -3.16 8.67 -13.25
C ARG A 72 -2.60 9.02 -11.88
N ALA A 73 -3.45 9.29 -10.90
CA ALA A 73 -3.02 9.59 -9.54
C ALA A 73 -2.38 8.37 -8.85
N ILE A 74 -3.02 7.19 -8.94
CA ILE A 74 -2.48 5.93 -8.41
C ILE A 74 -1.14 5.61 -9.07
N THR A 75 -1.06 5.68 -10.40
CA THR A 75 0.17 5.42 -11.16
C THR A 75 1.27 6.40 -10.76
N SER A 76 0.97 7.69 -10.62
CA SER A 76 1.95 8.69 -10.19
C SER A 76 2.56 8.37 -8.81
N LEU A 77 1.71 8.05 -7.83
CA LEU A 77 2.16 7.69 -6.48
C LEU A 77 2.92 6.36 -6.45
N TRP A 78 2.46 5.38 -7.23
CA TRP A 78 3.10 4.08 -7.34
C TRP A 78 4.47 4.18 -8.02
N SER A 79 4.59 4.90 -9.13
CA SER A 79 5.86 5.11 -9.84
C SER A 79 6.89 5.87 -9.00
N ALA A 80 6.44 6.77 -8.10
CA ALA A 80 7.30 7.43 -7.12
C ALA A 80 7.73 6.52 -5.95
N GLY A 81 7.14 5.33 -5.83
CA GLY A 81 7.39 4.40 -4.73
C GLY A 81 6.64 4.72 -3.44
N ASP A 82 5.68 5.64 -3.48
CA ASP A 82 4.89 6.05 -2.31
C ASP A 82 3.75 5.06 -2.01
N LEU A 83 3.33 4.28 -3.01
CA LEU A 83 2.33 3.22 -2.86
C LEU A 83 2.89 1.84 -3.18
N ILE A 84 2.33 0.87 -2.47
CA ILE A 84 2.48 -0.57 -2.73
C ILE A 84 1.10 -1.13 -3.02
N ILE A 85 0.97 -1.83 -4.15
CA ILE A 85 -0.31 -2.40 -4.59
C ILE A 85 -0.19 -3.92 -4.61
N THR A 86 -1.05 -4.59 -3.85
CA THR A 86 -1.24 -6.03 -3.92
C THR A 86 -2.58 -6.33 -4.58
N GLY A 87 -2.75 -7.51 -5.18
CA GLY A 87 -3.92 -7.87 -5.99
C GLY A 87 -4.09 -7.03 -7.27
N TRP A 88 -5.13 -7.36 -8.04
CA TRP A 88 -5.58 -6.59 -9.21
C TRP A 88 -6.86 -5.85 -8.89
N ASP A 89 -7.16 -4.78 -9.62
CA ASP A 89 -8.44 -4.07 -9.42
C ASP A 89 -9.63 -5.02 -9.57
N GLY A 90 -10.59 -4.96 -8.65
CA GLY A 90 -11.68 -5.92 -8.54
C GLY A 90 -11.31 -7.32 -8.00
N HIS A 91 -10.02 -7.68 -7.93
CA HIS A 91 -9.55 -9.01 -7.50
C HIS A 91 -8.57 -8.92 -6.33
N GLY A 92 -9.12 -8.74 -5.13
CA GLY A 92 -8.35 -8.73 -3.89
C GLY A 92 -7.33 -7.58 -3.81
N ARG A 93 -7.56 -6.48 -4.54
CA ARG A 93 -6.68 -5.31 -4.53
C ARG A 93 -6.55 -4.77 -3.12
N LYS A 94 -5.31 -4.49 -2.71
CA LYS A 94 -5.03 -3.66 -1.54
C LYS A 94 -3.93 -2.68 -1.87
N MET A 95 -4.17 -1.40 -1.57
CA MET A 95 -3.18 -0.34 -1.68
C MET A 95 -2.67 0.04 -0.30
N TYR A 96 -1.36 0.13 -0.15
CA TYR A 96 -0.67 0.47 1.09
C TYR A 96 0.28 1.63 0.85
N VAL A 97 0.51 2.41 1.89
CA VAL A 97 1.51 3.47 1.87
C VAL A 97 2.87 2.93 2.31
N THR A 98 3.89 3.08 1.46
CA THR A 98 5.23 2.52 1.69
C THR A 98 5.88 3.05 2.97
N GLY A 99 5.62 4.31 3.31
CA GLY A 99 6.23 4.99 4.45
C GLY A 99 5.64 4.63 5.81
N ASP A 100 4.48 3.97 5.87
CA ASP A 100 3.86 3.57 7.15
C ASP A 100 4.60 2.35 7.73
N PRO A 101 5.19 2.45 8.94
CA PRO A 101 5.94 1.35 9.55
C PRO A 101 5.14 0.04 9.65
N ARG A 102 3.81 0.15 9.86
CA ARG A 102 2.92 -1.02 10.02
C ARG A 102 2.74 -1.80 8.72
N VAL A 103 2.88 -1.14 7.58
CA VAL A 103 2.77 -1.76 6.25
C VAL A 103 3.96 -2.69 6.00
N ARG A 104 5.17 -2.30 6.45
CA ARG A 104 6.38 -3.10 6.26
C ARG A 104 6.27 -4.47 6.93
N ASP A 105 5.76 -4.51 8.16
CA ASP A 105 5.54 -5.77 8.88
C ASP A 105 4.54 -6.66 8.16
N LYS A 106 3.47 -6.05 7.61
CA LYS A 106 2.45 -6.78 6.86
C LYS A 106 2.99 -7.38 5.56
N LEU A 107 3.86 -6.66 4.84
CA LEU A 107 4.51 -7.15 3.63
C LEU A 107 5.48 -8.29 3.92
N ASN A 108 6.25 -8.18 5.01
CA ASN A 108 7.14 -9.26 5.45
C ASN A 108 6.36 -10.52 5.81
N GLN A 109 5.22 -10.37 6.50
CA GLN A 109 4.32 -11.48 6.79
C GLN A 109 3.78 -12.11 5.49
N GLY A 110 3.26 -11.29 4.57
CA GLY A 110 2.73 -11.78 3.29
C GLY A 110 3.79 -12.48 2.43
N CYS A 111 5.04 -12.01 2.47
CA CYS A 111 6.17 -12.67 1.81
C CYS A 111 6.44 -14.05 2.41
N LYS A 112 6.50 -14.17 3.74
CA LYS A 112 6.71 -15.45 4.44
C LYS A 112 5.60 -16.46 4.12
N GLU A 113 4.35 -16.01 4.14
CA GLU A 113 3.19 -16.86 3.79
C GLU A 113 3.23 -17.29 2.32
N ALA A 114 3.63 -16.39 1.41
CA ALA A 114 3.77 -16.73 -0.02
C ALA A 114 4.89 -17.75 -0.26
N ILE A 115 6.01 -17.66 0.47
CA ILE A 115 7.09 -18.64 0.43
C ILE A 115 6.62 -19.98 1.00
N ALA A 116 5.97 -19.97 2.17
CA ALA A 116 5.46 -21.18 2.82
C ALA A 116 4.42 -21.93 1.97
N THR A 117 3.62 -21.20 1.18
CA THR A 117 2.62 -21.78 0.25
C THR A 117 3.19 -22.08 -1.14
N GLY A 118 4.49 -21.90 -1.37
CA GLY A 118 5.14 -22.17 -2.65
C GLY A 118 4.77 -21.22 -3.80
N LYS A 119 4.07 -20.11 -3.52
CA LYS A 119 3.66 -19.11 -4.53
C LYS A 119 4.85 -18.31 -5.07
N VAL A 120 5.93 -18.23 -4.30
CA VAL A 120 7.20 -17.58 -4.62
C VAL A 120 8.32 -18.34 -3.90
N GLN A 121 9.54 -18.30 -4.44
CA GLN A 121 10.71 -18.94 -3.83
C GLN A 121 11.56 -17.94 -3.02
N THR A 122 11.54 -16.66 -3.40
CA THR A 122 12.37 -15.61 -2.77
C THR A 122 11.57 -14.35 -2.51
N SER A 123 12.10 -13.48 -1.64
CA SER A 123 11.56 -12.14 -1.40
C SER A 123 11.53 -11.28 -2.65
N ASP A 124 12.52 -11.44 -3.53
CA ASP A 124 12.63 -10.64 -4.75
C ASP A 124 11.53 -11.02 -5.75
N GLN A 125 11.21 -12.31 -5.86
CA GLN A 125 10.07 -12.77 -6.65
C GLN A 125 8.74 -12.22 -6.10
N TYR A 126 8.60 -12.12 -4.78
CA TYR A 126 7.42 -11.53 -4.15
C TYR A 126 7.27 -10.05 -4.48
N LEU A 127 8.35 -9.27 -4.34
CA LEU A 127 8.37 -7.85 -4.65
C LEU A 127 8.15 -7.60 -6.15
N ALA A 128 8.71 -8.43 -7.02
CA ALA A 128 8.48 -8.36 -8.47
C ALA A 128 6.99 -8.56 -8.82
N LYS A 129 6.33 -9.56 -8.22
CA LYS A 129 4.88 -9.79 -8.41
C LYS A 129 4.03 -8.62 -7.90
N ILE A 130 4.38 -8.01 -6.77
CA ILE A 130 3.72 -6.81 -6.27
C ILE A 130 3.90 -5.64 -7.26
N ARG A 131 5.10 -5.47 -7.80
CA ARG A 131 5.41 -4.41 -8.75
C ARG A 131 4.59 -4.54 -10.04
N LEU A 132 4.44 -5.75 -10.59
CA LEU A 132 3.61 -6.01 -11.77
C LEU A 132 2.13 -5.60 -11.57
N ARG A 133 1.61 -5.78 -10.37
CA ARG A 133 0.23 -5.42 -10.03
C ARG A 133 0.00 -3.92 -9.98
N GLY A 134 1.01 -3.16 -9.54
CA GLY A 134 0.96 -1.71 -9.56
C GLY A 134 0.99 -1.11 -10.97
N SER A 135 1.60 -1.79 -11.93
CA SER A 135 1.57 -1.39 -13.34
C SER A 135 0.25 -1.67 -14.06
N GLY A 136 -0.68 -2.42 -13.46
CA GLY A 136 -1.93 -2.81 -14.14
C GLY A 136 -1.73 -3.76 -15.33
N ALA A 137 -0.51 -4.27 -15.54
CA ALA A 137 -0.20 -5.23 -16.59
C ALA A 137 -0.63 -6.63 -16.15
N THR A 138 -1.90 -6.98 -16.40
CA THR A 138 -2.38 -8.37 -16.30
C THR A 138 -1.37 -9.27 -17.00
N VAL A 139 -0.70 -10.13 -16.22
CA VAL A 139 0.03 -11.26 -16.80
C VAL A 139 -1.07 -12.17 -17.32
N GLU A 140 -1.36 -12.06 -18.61
CA GLU A 140 -2.18 -13.02 -19.34
C GLU A 140 -1.52 -14.39 -19.14
N ASN A 141 -2.29 -15.31 -18.57
CA ASN A 141 -2.02 -16.75 -18.62
C ASN A 141 -2.76 -17.33 -19.82
#